data_AF-A0A1R1Z2R1-F1
#
_entry.id   AF-A0A1R1Z2R1-F1
#
_cell.length_a   1.000
_cell.length_b   1.000
_cell.length_c   1.000
_cell.angle_alpha   90.00
_cell.angle_beta   90.00
_cell.angle_gamma   90.00
#
_symmetry.space_group_name_H-M   'P 1'
#
loop_
_entity.id
_entity.type
_entity.pdbx_description
1 polymer ?
#
loop_
_entity_poly.entity_id
_entity_poly.type
_entity_poly.pdbx_seq_one_letter_code
_entity_poly.pdbx_strand_id
1 'polypeptide(L)'
;MSWREPDLFYGEKQPPRMCPPAKAYRPAARKAAKAYGWESMAAWVRLMHRLFALENASSDHYQRTRETARSLTVDRIRECRHDDDLARCEAMLVEARSGWLYGLDRAFTRAERGALLVEVRNRRILLALGRSAPKPKGPRLDPRLLPADALDRLIQSHTDVSLVEQLRHERERRVIESGG
;
A
#
# COMPACT_ATOMS: atom_id res chain seq x y z
N MET A 1 -65.57 1.91 32.29
CA MET A 1 -64.45 1.36 31.50
C MET A 1 -63.50 0.69 32.48
N SER A 2 -63.48 -0.65 32.52
CA SER A 2 -62.67 -1.43 33.46
C SER A 2 -61.45 -1.96 32.71
N TRP A 3 -60.26 -1.49 33.09
CA TRP A 3 -59.01 -2.11 32.68
C TRP A 3 -58.81 -3.33 33.59
N ARG A 4 -58.88 -4.53 33.01
CA ARG A 4 -58.45 -5.76 33.71
C ARG A 4 -56.94 -5.87 33.56
N GLU A 5 -56.23 -5.85 34.68
CA GLU A 5 -54.84 -6.32 34.74
C GLU A 5 -54.79 -7.80 34.34
N PRO A 6 -53.81 -8.25 33.53
CA PRO A 6 -53.64 -9.66 33.26
C PRO A 6 -52.94 -10.34 34.45
N ASP A 7 -53.63 -11.31 35.05
CA ASP A 7 -53.10 -12.19 36.11
C ASP A 7 -51.76 -12.82 35.68
N LEU A 8 -50.68 -12.40 36.33
CA LEU A 8 -49.35 -12.99 36.23
C LEU A 8 -49.23 -14.17 37.20
N PHE A 9 -50.03 -15.21 37.02
CA PHE A 9 -49.89 -16.45 37.77
C PHE A 9 -49.92 -17.66 36.84
N TYR A 10 -48.74 -18.05 36.38
CA TYR A 10 -48.53 -19.42 35.88
C TYR A 10 -48.21 -20.29 37.10
N GLY A 11 -49.14 -21.19 37.47
CA GLY A 11 -48.88 -22.24 38.47
C GLY A 11 -47.82 -23.26 38.00
N GLU A 12 -47.85 -24.49 38.53
CA GLU A 12 -46.89 -25.59 38.27
C GLU A 12 -46.84 -26.14 36.82
N LYS A 13 -47.18 -25.33 35.82
CA LYS A 13 -47.00 -25.66 34.42
C LYS A 13 -45.77 -24.93 33.91
N GLN A 14 -44.75 -25.70 33.58
CA GLN A 14 -43.50 -25.22 32.98
C GLN A 14 -43.82 -24.24 31.83
N PRO A 15 -43.25 -23.02 31.83
CA PRO A 15 -43.58 -22.03 30.81
C PRO A 15 -43.26 -22.60 29.43
N PRO A 16 -44.09 -22.36 28.41
CA PRO A 16 -43.85 -22.86 27.07
C PRO A 16 -42.45 -22.42 26.63
N ARG A 17 -41.62 -23.40 26.23
CA ARG A 17 -40.28 -23.15 25.70
C ARG A 17 -40.39 -22.04 24.66
N MET A 18 -39.81 -20.88 24.95
CA MET A 18 -39.94 -19.70 24.13
C MET A 18 -39.72 -20.08 22.66
N CYS A 19 -40.68 -19.76 21.80
CA CYS A 19 -40.46 -19.85 20.37
C CYS A 19 -39.15 -19.10 20.06
N PRO A 20 -38.24 -19.67 19.26
CA PRO A 20 -37.02 -18.97 18.89
C PRO A 20 -37.43 -17.61 18.31
N PRO A 21 -36.77 -16.51 18.72
CA PRO A 21 -37.23 -15.17 18.38
C PRO A 21 -37.46 -15.06 16.88
N ALA A 22 -38.69 -14.71 16.51
CA ALA A 22 -39.09 -14.54 15.12
C ALA A 22 -38.14 -13.52 14.48
N LYS A 23 -37.26 -14.05 13.61
CA LYS A 23 -36.21 -13.30 12.89
C LYS A 23 -35.29 -12.53 13.84
N ALA A 24 -34.20 -13.17 14.28
CA ALA A 24 -32.99 -12.44 14.67
C ALA A 24 -32.75 -11.35 13.61
N TYR A 25 -32.75 -10.09 14.03
CA TYR A 25 -32.43 -8.94 13.19
C TYR A 25 -31.07 -9.25 12.54
N ARG A 26 -31.10 -9.74 11.30
CA ARG A 26 -29.92 -9.71 10.44
C ARG A 26 -29.82 -8.24 10.05
N PRO A 27 -28.84 -7.47 10.55
CA PRO A 27 -28.63 -6.14 9.99
C PRO A 27 -28.50 -6.34 8.49
N ALA A 28 -29.36 -5.67 7.73
CA ALA A 28 -29.23 -5.62 6.27
C ALA A 28 -27.76 -5.36 5.96
N ALA A 29 -27.17 -6.12 5.02
CA ALA A 29 -25.76 -6.01 4.67
C ALA A 29 -25.38 -4.53 4.63
N ARG A 30 -24.63 -4.07 5.64
CA ARG A 30 -24.30 -2.64 5.76
C ARG A 30 -23.63 -2.28 4.44
N LYS A 31 -24.23 -1.34 3.69
CA LYS A 31 -23.64 -0.84 2.45
C LYS A 31 -22.19 -0.46 2.77
N ALA A 32 -21.24 -0.92 1.95
CA ALA A 32 -19.84 -0.60 2.15
C ALA A 32 -19.68 0.91 2.33
N ALA A 33 -18.98 1.31 3.39
CA ALA A 33 -18.80 2.71 3.73
C ALA A 33 -18.13 3.44 2.56
N LYS A 34 -18.69 4.57 2.13
CA LYS A 34 -18.12 5.31 0.99
C LYS A 34 -16.88 6.10 1.44
N ALA A 35 -15.76 5.90 0.76
CA ALA A 35 -14.54 6.69 0.98
C ALA A 35 -14.82 8.19 0.84
N TYR A 36 -14.07 9.00 1.60
CA TYR A 36 -14.02 10.44 1.40
C TYR A 36 -13.31 10.77 0.09
N GLY A 37 -13.82 11.75 -0.65
CA GLY A 37 -13.17 12.22 -1.88
C GLY A 37 -11.92 13.03 -1.59
N TRP A 38 -10.91 12.90 -2.44
CA TRP A 38 -9.68 13.68 -2.38
C TRP A 38 -9.09 13.83 -3.79
N GLU A 39 -8.48 14.98 -4.06
CA GLU A 39 -8.08 15.38 -5.41
C GLU A 39 -6.58 15.18 -5.67
N SER A 40 -5.76 15.32 -4.63
CA SER A 40 -4.30 15.23 -4.72
C SER A 40 -3.69 14.49 -3.53
N MET A 41 -2.43 14.06 -3.66
CA MET A 41 -1.71 13.41 -2.56
C MET A 41 -1.65 14.28 -1.30
N ALA A 42 -1.38 15.59 -1.46
CA ALA A 42 -1.45 16.57 -0.36
C ALA A 42 -2.81 16.59 0.34
N ALA A 43 -3.90 16.52 -0.44
CA ALA A 43 -5.26 16.49 0.10
C ALA A 43 -5.51 15.20 0.87
N TRP A 44 -5.08 14.06 0.33
CA TRP A 44 -5.20 12.77 1.00
C TRP A 44 -4.44 12.73 2.32
N VAL A 45 -3.17 13.13 2.36
CA VAL A 45 -2.36 13.16 3.59
C VAL A 45 -3.01 14.02 4.66
N ARG A 46 -3.39 15.26 4.32
CA ARG A 46 -4.08 16.17 5.27
C ARG A 46 -5.40 15.60 5.77
N LEU A 47 -6.17 14.99 4.87
CA LEU A 47 -7.44 14.36 5.20
C LEU A 47 -7.23 13.19 6.17
N MET A 48 -6.25 12.32 5.93
CA MET A 48 -5.95 11.21 6.83
C MET A 48 -5.54 11.69 8.23
N HIS A 49 -4.66 12.69 8.34
CA HIS A 49 -4.33 13.29 9.64
C HIS A 49 -5.56 13.82 10.36
N ARG A 50 -6.45 14.53 9.65
CA ARG A 50 -7.70 15.04 10.23
C ARG A 50 -8.63 13.92 10.68
N LEU A 51 -8.75 12.83 9.93
CA LEU A 51 -9.63 11.72 10.25
C LEU A 51 -9.15 10.90 11.46
N PHE A 52 -7.83 10.77 11.65
CA PHE A 52 -7.24 10.07 12.80
C PHE A 52 -7.14 10.93 14.07
N ALA A 53 -7.26 12.25 13.98
CA ALA A 53 -7.27 13.14 15.15
C ALA A 53 -8.55 13.03 16.02
N LEU A 54 -9.53 12.21 15.63
CA LEU A 54 -10.80 12.06 16.34
C LEU A 54 -10.75 10.87 17.31
N GLU A 55 -10.65 11.14 18.61
CA GLU A 55 -10.44 10.12 19.65
C GLU A 55 -11.71 9.29 19.98
N ASN A 56 -12.91 9.78 19.69
CA ASN A 56 -14.19 9.13 20.03
C ASN A 56 -15.16 9.04 18.85
N ALA A 57 -14.68 8.59 17.70
CA ALA A 57 -15.49 8.51 16.49
C ALA A 57 -16.41 7.28 16.45
N SER A 58 -17.47 7.35 15.63
CA SER A 58 -18.40 6.25 15.43
C SER A 58 -17.74 5.08 14.66
N SER A 59 -18.30 3.87 14.79
CA SER A 59 -17.83 2.71 14.00
C SER A 59 -17.89 2.96 12.48
N ASP A 60 -18.89 3.72 12.02
CA ASP A 60 -19.01 4.14 10.61
C ASP A 60 -17.87 5.06 10.18
N HIS A 61 -17.46 6.01 11.03
CA HIS A 61 -16.32 6.89 10.75
C HIS A 61 -15.02 6.08 10.58
N TYR A 62 -14.77 5.11 11.45
CA TYR A 62 -13.60 4.25 11.32
C TYR A 62 -13.64 3.40 10.05
N GLN A 63 -14.83 2.97 9.61
CA GLN A 63 -14.99 2.25 8.34
C GLN A 63 -14.72 3.18 7.15
N ARG A 64 -15.33 4.37 7.09
CA ARG A 64 -15.04 5.35 6.01
C ARG A 64 -13.58 5.77 5.98
N THR A 65 -12.95 5.94 7.15
CA THR A 65 -11.52 6.28 7.25
C THR A 65 -10.64 5.18 6.67
N ARG A 66 -10.95 3.90 6.96
CA ARG A 66 -10.24 2.77 6.33
C ARG A 66 -10.45 2.71 4.83
N GLU A 67 -11.67 2.90 4.35
CA GLU A 67 -11.95 2.94 2.90
C GLU A 67 -11.23 4.10 2.20
N THR A 68 -11.12 5.24 2.89
CA THR A 68 -10.35 6.40 2.40
C THR A 68 -8.86 6.11 2.39
N ALA A 69 -8.33 5.42 3.39
CA ALA A 69 -6.95 4.94 3.36
C ALA A 69 -6.73 4.00 2.16
N ARG A 70 -7.61 3.01 1.97
CA ARG A 70 -7.54 2.03 0.86
C ARG A 70 -7.70 2.64 -0.53
N SER A 71 -8.27 3.85 -0.64
CA SER A 71 -8.33 4.58 -1.91
C SER A 71 -6.96 5.10 -2.38
N LEU A 72 -5.93 5.08 -1.53
CA LEU A 72 -4.54 5.27 -1.95
C LEU A 72 -4.05 4.02 -2.70
N THR A 73 -3.93 4.14 -4.02
CA THR A 73 -3.42 3.08 -4.88
C THR A 73 -2.02 3.42 -5.42
N VAL A 74 -1.34 2.40 -5.94
CA VAL A 74 -0.07 2.53 -6.67
C VAL A 74 -0.17 3.54 -7.81
N ASP A 75 -1.28 3.54 -8.56
CA ASP A 75 -1.46 4.47 -9.68
C ASP A 75 -1.57 5.92 -9.22
N ARG A 76 -2.27 6.18 -8.11
CA ARG A 76 -2.35 7.52 -7.52
C ARG A 76 -0.98 8.02 -7.02
N ILE A 77 -0.13 7.12 -6.54
CA ILE A 77 1.25 7.45 -6.17
C ILE A 77 2.06 7.84 -7.42
N ARG A 78 1.91 7.10 -8.53
CA ARG A 78 2.59 7.37 -9.80
C ARG A 78 2.19 8.70 -10.43
N GLU A 79 0.93 9.09 -10.29
CA GLU A 79 0.41 10.37 -10.78
C GLU A 79 1.02 11.58 -10.04
N CYS A 80 1.44 11.40 -8.79
CA CYS A 80 1.98 12.48 -7.97
C CYS A 80 3.28 13.05 -8.57
N ARG A 81 3.41 14.37 -8.57
CA ARG A 81 4.57 15.11 -9.12
C ARG A 81 5.36 15.90 -8.07
N HIS A 82 4.93 15.88 -6.81
CA HIS A 82 5.53 16.68 -5.74
C HIS A 82 6.25 15.75 -4.75
N ASP A 83 7.57 15.93 -4.59
CA ASP A 83 8.37 15.10 -3.67
C ASP A 83 7.93 15.31 -2.21
N ASP A 84 7.60 16.55 -1.82
CA ASP A 84 7.16 16.86 -0.46
C ASP A 84 5.90 16.09 -0.05
N ASP A 85 4.93 15.94 -0.96
CA ASP A 85 3.71 15.18 -0.70
C ASP A 85 3.99 13.68 -0.56
N LEU A 86 4.92 13.17 -1.39
CA LEU A 86 5.37 11.78 -1.32
C LEU A 86 6.15 11.51 -0.04
N ALA A 87 6.98 12.44 0.41
CA ALA A 87 7.73 12.35 1.66
C ALA A 87 6.79 12.29 2.87
N ARG A 88 5.74 13.12 2.88
CA ARG A 88 4.72 13.08 3.95
C ARG A 88 3.90 11.78 3.90
N CYS A 89 3.55 11.31 2.71
CA CYS A 89 2.90 10.01 2.54
C CYS A 89 3.78 8.86 3.04
N GLU A 90 5.09 8.90 2.75
CA GLU A 90 6.07 7.92 3.24
C GLU A 90 6.12 7.92 4.76
N ALA A 91 6.27 9.09 5.39
CA ALA A 91 6.30 9.23 6.84
C ALA A 91 5.04 8.63 7.47
N MET A 92 3.86 8.95 6.93
CA MET A 92 2.58 8.42 7.42
C MET A 92 2.49 6.89 7.29
N LEU A 93 2.98 6.30 6.20
CA LEU A 93 2.98 4.84 6.01
C LEU A 93 4.00 4.12 6.92
N VAL A 94 5.15 4.72 7.17
CA VAL A 94 6.17 4.21 8.12
C VAL A 94 5.60 4.23 9.54
N GLU A 95 5.01 5.35 9.93
CA GLU A 95 4.46 5.61 11.26
C GLU A 95 3.06 5.04 11.46
N ALA A 96 2.50 4.30 10.50
CA ALA A 96 1.15 3.74 10.60
C ALA A 96 0.90 2.85 11.84
N ARG A 97 1.97 2.38 12.52
CA ARG A 97 1.91 1.59 13.76
C ARG A 97 2.18 2.42 15.03
N SER A 98 2.54 3.69 14.91
CA SER A 98 2.81 4.59 16.03
C SER A 98 1.52 5.28 16.48
N GLY A 99 1.48 5.70 17.75
CA GLY A 99 0.25 6.09 18.45
C GLY A 99 -0.56 7.24 17.83
N TRP A 100 0.03 8.04 16.93
CA TRP A 100 -0.64 9.18 16.30
C TRP A 100 -1.48 8.81 15.07
N LEU A 101 -1.29 7.60 14.52
CA LEU A 101 -2.01 7.07 13.35
C LEU A 101 -2.64 5.71 13.66
N TYR A 102 -2.97 5.46 14.93
CA TYR A 102 -3.50 4.20 15.41
C TYR A 102 -4.71 3.76 14.58
N GLY A 103 -4.55 2.70 13.77
CA GLY A 103 -5.58 2.18 12.89
C GLY A 103 -5.33 2.36 11.38
N LEU A 104 -4.32 3.12 10.96
CA LEU A 104 -3.88 3.11 9.55
C LEU A 104 -3.29 1.74 9.18
N ASP A 105 -2.56 1.13 10.11
CA ASP A 105 -2.09 -0.26 10.00
C ASP A 105 -3.24 -1.29 9.89
N ARG A 106 -4.46 -0.96 10.33
CA ARG A 106 -5.64 -1.80 10.15
C ARG A 106 -6.29 -1.64 8.78
N ALA A 107 -5.93 -0.62 8.00
CA ALA A 107 -6.44 -0.43 6.65
C ALA A 107 -5.69 -1.28 5.62
N PHE A 108 -4.42 -1.61 5.90
CA PHE A 108 -3.54 -2.34 5.00
C PHE A 108 -2.92 -3.56 5.68
N THR A 109 -2.80 -4.66 4.95
CA THR A 109 -1.90 -5.74 5.31
C THR A 109 -0.44 -5.26 5.26
N ARG A 110 0.46 -5.99 5.93
CA ARG A 110 1.91 -5.73 5.89
C ARG A 110 2.44 -5.69 4.45
N ALA A 111 1.95 -6.57 3.59
CA ALA A 111 2.36 -6.66 2.19
C ALA A 111 1.87 -5.47 1.36
N GLU A 112 0.58 -5.11 1.48
CA GLU A 112 0.01 -3.93 0.81
C GLU A 112 0.77 -2.66 1.21
N ARG A 113 1.01 -2.46 2.52
CA ARG A 113 1.78 -1.32 3.01
C ARG A 113 3.21 -1.30 2.46
N GLY A 114 3.86 -2.48 2.39
CA GLY A 114 5.19 -2.62 1.81
C GLY A 114 5.22 -2.23 0.33
N ALA A 115 4.22 -2.65 -0.44
CA ALA A 115 4.10 -2.30 -1.85
C ALA A 115 3.92 -0.78 -2.06
N LEU A 116 3.06 -0.13 -1.26
CA LEU A 116 2.87 1.32 -1.29
C LEU A 116 4.16 2.07 -0.94
N LEU A 117 4.88 1.64 0.11
CA LEU A 117 6.16 2.24 0.50
C LEU A 117 7.21 2.14 -0.61
N VAL A 118 7.34 0.97 -1.23
CA VAL A 118 8.27 0.78 -2.36
C VAL A 118 7.91 1.70 -3.52
N GLU A 119 6.62 1.80 -3.88
CA GLU A 119 6.20 2.67 -4.98
C GLU A 119 6.43 4.15 -4.66
N VAL A 120 6.14 4.61 -3.44
CA VAL A 120 6.41 5.99 -3.01
C VAL A 120 7.90 6.29 -3.16
N ARG A 121 8.79 5.43 -2.65
CA ARG A 121 10.25 5.60 -2.78
C ARG A 121 10.72 5.61 -4.22
N ASN A 122 10.23 4.67 -5.03
CA ASN A 122 10.54 4.62 -6.45
C ASN A 122 10.12 5.93 -7.15
N ARG A 123 8.93 6.44 -6.82
CA ARG A 123 8.43 7.69 -7.41
C ARG A 123 9.30 8.88 -7.03
N ARG A 124 9.69 9.00 -5.76
CA ARG A 124 10.61 10.04 -5.28
C ARG A 124 11.95 9.99 -6.00
N ILE A 125 12.54 8.79 -6.14
CA ILE A 125 13.78 8.59 -6.90
C ILE A 125 13.61 9.03 -8.37
N LEU A 126 12.50 8.66 -9.01
CA LEU A 126 12.24 9.08 -10.40
C LEU A 126 12.14 10.60 -10.53
N LEU A 127 11.44 11.28 -9.62
CA LEU A 127 11.35 12.74 -9.60
C LEU A 127 12.72 13.39 -9.38
N ALA A 128 13.52 12.86 -8.45
CA ALA A 128 14.89 13.34 -8.21
C ALA A 128 15.81 13.18 -9.45
N LEU A 129 15.57 12.14 -10.27
CA LEU A 129 16.25 11.92 -11.55
C LEU A 129 15.65 12.72 -12.71
N GLY A 130 14.61 13.54 -12.49
CA GLY A 130 13.89 14.27 -13.53
C GLY A 130 13.09 13.36 -14.48
N ARG A 131 12.73 12.15 -14.05
CA ARG A 131 12.03 11.14 -14.86
C ARG A 131 10.57 10.99 -14.43
N SER A 132 9.68 10.83 -15.40
CA SER A 132 8.27 10.52 -15.16
C SER A 132 8.01 9.01 -15.04
N ALA A 133 8.87 8.16 -15.59
CA ALA A 133 8.74 6.71 -15.60
C ALA A 133 10.10 6.01 -15.48
N PRO A 134 10.13 4.75 -15.02
CA PRO A 134 11.35 3.93 -15.06
C PRO A 134 11.90 3.81 -16.47
N LYS A 135 13.24 3.75 -16.59
CA LYS A 135 13.88 3.44 -17.87
C LYS A 135 13.45 2.01 -18.27
N PRO A 136 12.91 1.78 -19.49
CA PRO A 136 12.63 0.42 -19.93
C PRO A 136 13.93 -0.39 -19.87
N LYS A 137 13.84 -1.65 -19.43
CA LYS A 137 14.98 -2.56 -19.50
C LYS A 137 15.40 -2.66 -20.97
N GLY A 138 16.65 -2.33 -21.25
CA GLY A 138 17.22 -2.50 -22.57
C GLY A 138 17.36 -3.98 -22.93
N PRO A 139 17.83 -4.29 -24.16
CA PRO A 139 18.25 -5.64 -24.48
C PRO A 139 19.25 -6.15 -23.44
N ARG A 140 19.29 -7.46 -23.23
CA ARG A 140 20.33 -8.06 -22.39
C ARG A 140 21.69 -7.59 -22.91
N LEU A 141 22.57 -7.22 -21.99
CA LEU A 141 23.93 -6.83 -22.32
C LEU A 141 24.59 -7.99 -23.06
N ASP A 142 25.00 -7.75 -24.31
CA ASP A 142 25.84 -8.68 -25.07
C ASP A 142 27.29 -8.19 -24.97
N PRO A 143 28.17 -8.88 -24.22
CA PRO A 143 29.59 -8.54 -24.11
C PRO A 143 30.29 -8.40 -25.46
N ARG A 144 29.83 -9.12 -26.50
CA ARG A 144 30.44 -9.13 -27.83
C ARG A 144 30.26 -7.82 -28.58
N LEU A 145 29.19 -7.09 -28.26
CA LEU A 145 28.85 -5.82 -28.90
C LEU A 145 29.46 -4.60 -28.18
N LEU A 146 30.15 -4.82 -27.04
CA LEU A 146 30.77 -3.74 -26.29
C LEU A 146 32.04 -3.22 -26.95
N PRO A 147 32.22 -1.89 -27.08
CA PRO A 147 33.53 -1.29 -27.35
C PRO A 147 34.59 -1.73 -26.33
N ALA A 148 35.86 -1.81 -26.74
CA ALA A 148 36.94 -2.31 -25.89
C ALA A 148 37.13 -1.48 -24.61
N ASP A 149 37.05 -0.15 -24.71
CA ASP A 149 37.13 0.79 -23.58
C ASP A 149 35.96 0.64 -22.60
N ALA A 150 34.75 0.40 -23.12
CA ALA A 150 33.56 0.14 -22.31
C ALA A 150 33.67 -1.21 -21.58
N LEU A 151 34.21 -2.24 -22.25
CA LEU A 151 34.46 -3.56 -21.67
C LEU A 151 35.43 -3.46 -20.48
N ASP A 152 36.58 -2.79 -20.66
CA ASP A 152 37.57 -2.62 -19.59
C ASP A 152 37.03 -1.81 -18.41
N ARG A 153 36.30 -0.72 -18.69
CA ARG A 153 35.68 0.09 -17.63
C ARG A 153 34.64 -0.69 -16.84
N LEU A 154 33.85 -1.55 -17.50
CA LEU A 154 32.87 -2.40 -16.83
C LEU A 154 33.53 -3.47 -15.96
N ILE A 155 34.61 -4.11 -16.44
CA ILE A 155 35.38 -5.08 -15.64
C ILE A 155 35.89 -4.43 -14.34
N GLN A 156 36.30 -3.15 -14.38
CA GLN A 156 36.86 -2.45 -13.22
C GLN A 156 35.82 -1.94 -12.23
N SER A 157 34.60 -1.63 -12.68
CA SER A 157 33.62 -0.88 -11.87
C SER A 157 32.36 -1.66 -11.52
N HIS A 158 32.08 -2.78 -12.18
CA HIS A 158 30.84 -3.52 -11.98
C HIS A 158 30.87 -4.37 -10.70
N THR A 159 29.77 -4.35 -9.95
CA THR A 159 29.68 -5.03 -8.64
C THR A 159 29.31 -6.50 -8.73
N ASP A 160 28.72 -6.94 -9.85
CA ASP A 160 28.34 -8.33 -10.09
C ASP A 160 29.55 -9.16 -10.56
N VAL A 161 30.04 -10.04 -9.68
CA VAL A 161 31.18 -10.93 -9.94
C VAL A 161 30.91 -11.86 -11.12
N SER A 162 29.69 -12.39 -11.26
CA SER A 162 29.36 -13.32 -12.35
C SER A 162 29.44 -12.63 -13.70
N LEU A 163 28.98 -11.37 -13.76
CA LEU A 163 29.08 -10.58 -14.97
C LEU A 163 30.54 -10.21 -15.27
N VAL A 164 31.33 -9.82 -14.27
CA VAL A 164 32.74 -9.48 -14.45
C VAL A 164 33.52 -10.65 -15.04
N GLU A 165 33.27 -11.89 -14.58
CA GLU A 165 33.91 -13.08 -15.15
C GLU A 165 33.52 -13.29 -16.62
N GLN A 166 32.25 -13.09 -17.00
CA GLN A 166 31.83 -13.15 -18.40
C GLN A 166 32.53 -12.10 -19.27
N LEU A 167 32.69 -10.88 -18.76
CA LEU A 167 33.38 -9.80 -19.46
C LEU A 167 34.89 -10.08 -19.59
N ARG A 168 35.53 -10.71 -18.58
CA ARG A 168 36.93 -11.12 -18.64
C ARG A 168 37.17 -12.20 -19.69
N HIS A 169 36.32 -13.22 -19.75
CA HIS A 169 36.38 -14.24 -20.80
C HIS A 169 36.22 -13.64 -22.20
N GLU A 170 35.32 -12.67 -22.35
CA GLU A 170 35.16 -11.95 -23.61
C GLU A 170 36.41 -11.15 -23.99
N ARG A 171 37.04 -10.48 -23.03
CA ARG A 171 38.31 -9.77 -23.26
C ARG A 171 39.41 -10.75 -23.69
N GLU A 172 39.57 -11.87 -23.00
CA GLU A 172 40.54 -12.91 -23.35
C GLU A 172 40.29 -13.48 -24.75
N ARG A 173 39.03 -13.75 -25.08
CA ARG A 173 38.63 -14.18 -26.43
C ARG A 173 39.08 -13.18 -27.49
N ARG A 174 38.86 -11.88 -27.26
CA ARG A 174 39.29 -10.82 -28.19
C ARG A 174 40.81 -10.75 -28.32
N VAL A 175 41.56 -10.93 -27.23
CA VAL A 175 43.03 -10.96 -27.28
C VAL A 175 43.52 -12.13 -28.14
N ILE A 176 42.92 -13.32 -27.98
CA ILE A 176 43.24 -14.49 -28.80
C ILE A 176 42.87 -14.26 -30.28
N GLU A 177 41.69 -13.70 -30.55
CA GLU A 177 41.20 -13.41 -31.91
C GLU A 177 41.99 -12.28 -32.61
N SER A 178 42.52 -11.32 -31.86
CA SER A 178 43.33 -10.20 -32.37
C SER A 178 44.79 -10.60 -32.67
N GLY A 179 45.18 -11.82 -32.28
CA GLY A 179 46.57 -12.27 -32.28
C GLY A 179 47.30 -11.78 -31.03
N GLY A 180 47.88 -12.70 -30.28
CA GLY A 180 48.83 -12.39 -29.21
C GLY A 180 50.04 -11.61 -29.72
#